data_AF-A0A843BU69-F1
#
_entry.id   AF-A0A843BU69-F1
#
_cell.length_a   1.000
_cell.length_b   1.000
_cell.length_c   1.000
_cell.angle_alpha   90.00
_cell.angle_beta   90.00
_cell.angle_gamma   90.00
#
_symmetry.space_group_name_H-M   'P 1'
#
loop_
_entity.id
_entity.type
_entity.pdbx_description
1 polymer ?
#
loop_
_entity_poly.entity_id
_entity_poly.type
_entity_poly.pdbx_seq_one_letter_code
_entity_poly.pdbx_strand_id
1 'polypeptide(L)'
;MDTRKRLRLVGKTITPIVVSKPFFFIKGCKVSITREPKENEKGYLPYPRRMHYGKLIKGVRKAPTIKNCYRGFVVVDFPGNNQQAAKRLQWFHSLKGLGKHQNNGLGKIQWIEKREVTPCKKAPRGTKLKIRKGLGHHPKPLQTAIRALLLHDFVHTEKHDSKIYHEVEIRNKFIREACKKHHENGKEELNNWLIPIIKKYDGLASFLLRRIPRREERRYDYENGEIDCKTVAEEITEKQHNINSLYNYIYYNKTFARFYETIDYANNKLKNHLLLAVNLLINDFKRGKLTIENNKLKIVSQPTGDKGETEKPISESKVLKRIYTSKKGVEKLSTTLQ
;
A
#
# COMPACT_ATOMS: atom_id res chain seq x y z
N MET A 1 10.10 13.32 28.07
CA MET A 1 8.78 12.73 27.72
C MET A 1 7.78 13.21 28.75
N ASP A 2 6.67 13.79 28.33
CA ASP A 2 5.74 14.49 29.22
C ASP A 2 4.79 13.50 29.93
N THR A 3 5.05 13.19 31.19
CA THR A 3 4.22 12.36 32.09
C THR A 3 3.04 13.13 32.67
N ARG A 4 2.88 14.41 32.32
CA ARG A 4 1.84 15.28 32.85
C ARG A 4 0.45 14.77 32.47
N LYS A 5 -0.44 14.73 33.46
CA LYS A 5 -1.88 14.48 33.27
C LYS A 5 -2.41 15.43 32.19
N ARG A 6 -3.24 14.91 31.29
CA ARG A 6 -3.95 15.69 30.27
C ARG A 6 -5.43 15.76 30.62
N LEU A 7 -6.04 16.92 30.37
CA LEU A 7 -7.49 17.01 30.32
C LEU A 7 -8.00 16.57 28.95
N ARG A 8 -9.02 15.71 28.96
CA ARG A 8 -9.68 15.15 27.79
C ARG A 8 -11.16 15.48 27.81
N LEU A 9 -11.67 15.95 26.67
CA LEU A 9 -13.10 16.03 26.38
C LEU A 9 -13.45 14.98 25.33
N VAL A 10 -14.51 14.22 25.58
CA VAL A 10 -15.02 13.16 24.70
C VAL A 10 -16.41 13.53 24.21
N GLY A 11 -16.63 13.42 22.91
CA GLY A 11 -17.94 13.49 22.29
C GLY A 11 -18.16 12.37 21.28
N LYS A 12 -19.41 12.08 20.95
CA LYS A 12 -19.81 11.14 19.90
C LYS A 12 -20.29 11.91 18.69
N THR A 13 -19.82 11.54 17.50
CA THR A 13 -20.28 12.16 16.26
C THR A 13 -21.71 11.71 15.97
N ILE A 14 -22.64 12.66 15.87
CA ILE A 14 -24.01 12.42 15.40
C ILE A 14 -23.96 12.27 13.88
N THR A 15 -23.29 13.19 13.18
CA THR A 15 -23.05 13.14 11.74
C THR A 15 -21.55 13.11 11.42
N PRO A 16 -21.13 12.55 10.26
CA PRO A 16 -19.72 12.42 9.93
C PRO A 16 -19.02 13.78 9.83
N ILE A 17 -17.79 13.86 10.32
CA ILE A 17 -16.96 15.06 10.25
C ILE A 17 -16.15 15.02 8.94
N VAL A 18 -16.30 16.04 8.10
CA VAL A 18 -15.56 16.17 6.84
C VAL A 18 -14.20 16.82 7.10
N VAL A 19 -13.14 16.00 7.08
CA VAL A 19 -11.74 16.40 7.28
C VAL A 19 -10.80 15.51 6.45
N SER A 20 -9.61 16.00 6.15
CA SER A 20 -8.61 15.25 5.35
C SER A 20 -7.97 14.10 6.13
N LYS A 21 -7.78 14.29 7.44
CA LYS A 21 -7.18 13.32 8.36
C LYS A 21 -8.05 13.23 9.61
N PRO A 22 -8.14 12.06 10.27
CA PRO A 22 -8.89 11.90 11.51
C PRO A 22 -8.19 12.54 12.72
N PHE A 23 -7.09 13.26 12.50
CA PHE A 23 -6.29 13.88 13.53
C PHE A 23 -5.85 15.27 13.07
N PHE A 24 -6.10 16.29 13.90
CA PHE A 24 -5.79 17.69 13.61
C PHE A 24 -5.68 18.51 14.91
N PHE A 25 -5.28 19.77 14.80
CA PHE A 25 -5.18 20.70 15.93
C PHE A 25 -6.13 21.88 15.74
N ILE A 26 -6.80 22.27 16.81
CA ILE A 26 -7.63 23.49 16.88
C ILE A 26 -7.29 24.18 18.20
N LYS A 27 -6.93 25.47 18.15
CA LYS A 27 -6.56 26.28 19.32
C LYS A 27 -5.52 25.59 20.24
N GLY A 28 -4.54 24.90 19.65
CA GLY A 28 -3.51 24.15 20.39
C GLY A 28 -4.01 22.86 21.08
N CYS A 29 -5.31 22.55 21.01
CA CYS A 29 -5.85 21.26 21.43
C CYS A 29 -5.70 20.23 20.32
N LYS A 30 -5.32 19.02 20.72
CA LYS A 30 -5.21 17.86 19.86
C LYS A 30 -6.61 17.24 19.66
N VAL A 31 -7.18 17.34 18.47
CA VAL A 31 -8.49 16.75 18.15
C VAL A 31 -8.31 15.48 17.35
N SER A 32 -8.86 14.36 17.84
CA SER A 32 -8.77 13.04 17.21
C SER A 32 -10.17 12.46 17.03
N ILE A 33 -10.49 11.99 15.83
CA ILE A 33 -11.67 11.18 15.56
C ILE A 33 -11.24 9.71 15.66
N THR A 34 -11.95 8.92 16.43
CA THR A 34 -11.58 7.54 16.76
C THR A 34 -12.80 6.63 16.78
N ARG A 35 -12.61 5.31 16.63
CA ARG A 35 -13.70 4.34 16.74
C ARG A 35 -14.23 4.25 18.16
N GLU A 36 -13.35 4.38 19.16
CA GLU A 36 -13.63 4.25 20.58
C GLU A 36 -12.79 5.27 21.36
N PRO A 37 -13.30 5.88 22.43
CA PRO A 37 -12.61 6.97 23.14
C PRO A 37 -11.50 6.48 24.09
N LYS A 38 -11.03 5.25 23.93
CA LYS A 38 -9.99 4.60 24.75
C LYS A 38 -8.75 4.29 23.91
N GLU A 39 -7.58 4.46 24.50
CA GLU A 39 -6.31 4.08 23.87
C GLU A 39 -6.11 2.57 24.03
N ASN A 40 -5.53 1.92 23.03
CA ASN A 40 -5.08 0.54 23.16
C ASN A 40 -3.84 0.43 24.05
N GLU A 41 -3.42 -0.80 24.35
CA GLU A 41 -2.22 -1.10 25.16
C GLU A 41 -0.95 -0.41 24.65
N LYS A 42 -0.89 -0.10 23.35
CA LYS A 42 0.23 0.58 22.70
C LYS A 42 0.14 2.12 22.76
N GLY A 43 -0.89 2.67 23.43
CA GLY A 43 -1.14 4.11 23.58
C GLY A 43 -1.70 4.81 22.34
N TYR A 44 -2.35 4.06 21.44
CA TYR A 44 -2.96 4.60 20.22
C TYR A 44 -4.48 4.51 20.30
N LEU A 45 -5.16 5.60 19.90
CA LEU A 45 -6.61 5.59 19.68
C LEU A 45 -6.93 4.77 18.42
N PRO A 46 -7.94 3.88 18.46
CA PRO A 46 -8.31 3.06 17.31
C PRO A 46 -8.78 3.91 16.13
N TYR A 47 -8.45 3.48 14.91
CA TYR A 47 -8.76 4.24 13.71
C TYR A 47 -10.28 4.35 13.50
N PRO A 48 -10.83 5.54 13.21
CA PRO A 48 -12.27 5.74 13.09
C PRO A 48 -12.86 5.09 11.84
N ARG A 49 -14.20 5.01 11.79
CA ARG A 49 -14.90 4.58 10.58
C ARG A 49 -14.74 5.65 9.51
N ARG A 50 -13.99 5.35 8.44
CA ARG A 50 -13.86 6.21 7.26
C ARG A 50 -15.11 6.10 6.40
N MET A 51 -15.59 7.24 5.92
CA MET A 51 -16.73 7.41 5.06
C MET A 51 -16.39 8.39 3.94
N HIS A 52 -17.28 8.48 2.95
CA HIS A 52 -17.16 9.40 1.84
C HIS A 52 -18.41 10.25 1.75
N TYR A 53 -18.23 11.57 1.61
CA TYR A 53 -19.30 12.52 1.35
C TYR A 53 -19.18 13.00 -0.10
N GLY A 54 -20.24 12.80 -0.87
CA GLY A 54 -20.42 13.38 -2.19
C GLY A 54 -21.64 14.29 -2.20
N LYS A 55 -21.58 15.39 -2.94
CA LYS A 55 -22.75 16.23 -3.23
C LYS A 55 -23.00 16.20 -4.73
N LEU A 56 -24.18 15.70 -5.12
CA LEU A 56 -24.68 15.86 -6.49
C LEU A 56 -25.34 17.23 -6.59
N ILE A 57 -25.02 17.98 -7.64
CA ILE A 57 -25.65 19.27 -7.94
C ILE A 57 -26.57 19.02 -9.15
N LYS A 58 -27.89 19.11 -8.92
CA LYS A 58 -28.88 18.93 -9.98
C LYS A 58 -28.61 19.92 -11.12
N GLY A 59 -28.63 19.44 -12.36
CA GLY A 59 -28.45 20.27 -13.56
C GLY A 59 -26.99 20.57 -13.96
N VAL A 60 -25.99 20.08 -13.22
CA VAL A 60 -24.58 20.33 -13.53
C VAL A 60 -23.85 19.01 -13.77
N ARG A 61 -23.39 18.76 -15.01
CA ARG A 61 -22.47 17.65 -15.34
C ARG A 61 -21.05 17.97 -14.85
N LYS A 62 -20.83 17.92 -13.54
CA LYS A 62 -19.50 18.00 -12.92
C LYS A 62 -19.15 16.67 -12.26
N ALA A 63 -17.88 16.31 -12.32
CA ALA A 63 -17.37 15.13 -11.62
C ALA A 63 -17.75 15.21 -10.12
N PRO A 64 -18.23 14.11 -9.51
CA PRO A 64 -18.66 14.13 -8.11
C PRO A 64 -17.47 14.48 -7.21
N THR A 65 -17.63 15.48 -6.35
CA THR A 65 -16.60 15.81 -5.36
C THR A 65 -16.69 14.83 -4.19
N ILE A 66 -15.83 13.83 -4.19
CA ILE A 66 -15.72 12.86 -3.09
C ILE A 66 -14.79 13.43 -2.03
N LYS A 67 -15.34 13.78 -0.86
CA LYS A 67 -14.58 14.23 0.32
C LYS A 67 -14.51 13.12 1.36
N ASN A 68 -13.35 12.98 2.00
CA ASN A 68 -13.21 12.08 3.14
C ASN A 68 -14.00 12.62 4.34
N CYS A 69 -14.70 11.72 5.01
CA CYS A 69 -15.33 12.00 6.28
C CYS A 69 -15.11 10.84 7.26
N TYR A 70 -15.25 11.13 8.55
CA TYR A 70 -15.02 10.16 9.60
C TYR A 70 -16.15 10.18 10.63
N ARG A 71 -16.51 9.00 11.14
CA ARG A 71 -17.53 8.81 12.17
C ARG A 71 -16.95 7.99 13.34
N GLY A 72 -17.43 8.28 14.55
CA GLY A 72 -17.05 7.60 15.78
C GLY A 72 -17.14 8.55 16.98
N PHE A 73 -16.07 8.65 17.74
CA PHE A 73 -15.90 9.57 18.86
C PHE A 73 -14.90 10.66 18.51
N VAL A 74 -15.15 11.87 18.99
CA VAL A 74 -14.22 12.99 18.98
C VAL A 74 -13.57 13.06 20.35
N VAL A 75 -12.24 13.02 20.36
CA VAL A 75 -11.41 13.15 21.55
C VAL A 75 -10.59 14.42 21.40
N VAL A 76 -10.81 15.37 22.31
CA VAL A 76 -10.03 16.60 22.39
C VAL A 76 -9.09 16.49 23.59
N ASP A 77 -7.80 16.40 23.32
CA ASP A 77 -6.75 16.35 24.34
C ASP A 77 -6.03 17.70 24.43
N PHE A 78 -5.78 18.17 25.65
CA PHE A 78 -4.88 19.29 25.90
C PHE A 78 -3.69 18.84 26.74
N PRO A 79 -2.44 19.21 26.38
CA PRO A 79 -1.27 18.89 27.19
C PRO A 79 -1.28 19.69 28.49
N GLY A 80 -1.36 19.00 29.63
CA GLY A 80 -1.42 19.59 30.96
C GLY A 80 -2.83 19.72 31.55
N ASN A 81 -2.87 20.06 32.84
CA ASN A 81 -4.09 20.23 33.63
C ASN A 81 -4.12 21.61 34.32
N ASN A 82 -4.07 22.67 33.51
CA ASN A 82 -4.10 24.05 34.01
C ASN A 82 -5.42 24.77 33.64
N GLN A 83 -5.64 25.95 34.20
CA GLN A 83 -6.86 26.74 33.92
C GLN A 83 -7.04 27.04 32.42
N GLN A 84 -5.95 27.20 31.66
CA GLN A 84 -6.02 27.41 30.21
C GLN A 84 -6.59 26.19 29.48
N ALA A 85 -6.18 24.97 29.88
CA ALA A 85 -6.71 23.72 29.37
C ALA A 85 -8.23 23.62 29.62
N ALA A 86 -8.66 23.95 30.84
CA ALA A 86 -10.07 23.95 31.20
C ALA A 86 -10.89 24.95 30.35
N LYS A 87 -10.42 26.19 30.20
CA LYS A 87 -11.08 27.22 29.37
C LYS A 87 -11.19 26.79 27.90
N ARG A 88 -10.13 26.19 27.34
CA ARG A 88 -10.15 25.71 25.94
C ARG A 88 -11.12 24.55 25.76
N LEU A 89 -11.16 23.59 26.68
CA LEU A 89 -12.12 22.48 26.62
C LEU A 89 -13.57 22.96 26.82
N GLN A 90 -13.80 23.97 27.65
CA GLN A 90 -15.12 24.59 27.78
C GLN A 90 -15.59 25.20 26.46
N TRP A 91 -14.68 25.86 25.74
CA TRP A 91 -14.99 26.35 24.39
C TRP A 91 -15.37 25.20 23.45
N PHE A 92 -14.64 24.08 23.44
CA PHE A 92 -15.05 22.91 22.63
C PHE A 92 -16.40 22.36 23.04
N HIS A 93 -16.68 22.27 24.34
CA HIS A 93 -17.95 21.79 24.87
C HIS A 93 -19.15 22.62 24.40
N SER A 94 -18.96 23.93 24.17
CA SER A 94 -20.00 24.81 23.62
C SER A 94 -20.29 24.60 22.12
N LEU A 95 -19.41 23.91 21.39
CA LEU A 95 -19.59 23.68 19.96
C LEU A 95 -20.60 22.56 19.69
N LYS A 96 -21.56 22.83 18.80
CA LYS A 96 -22.51 21.82 18.31
C LYS A 96 -21.94 20.95 17.18
N GLY A 97 -20.82 21.34 16.56
CA GLY A 97 -20.19 20.58 15.49
C GLY A 97 -18.74 20.98 15.19
N LEU A 98 -18.07 20.17 14.38
CA LEU A 98 -16.68 20.36 13.92
C LEU A 98 -16.52 19.98 12.44
N GLY A 99 -15.46 20.52 11.81
CA GLY A 99 -15.06 20.19 10.45
C GLY A 99 -15.71 21.06 9.38
N LYS A 100 -15.59 20.65 8.12
CA LYS A 100 -16.18 21.37 6.97
C LYS A 100 -17.67 21.02 6.82
N HIS A 101 -18.43 21.92 6.20
CA HIS A 101 -19.84 21.72 5.84
C HIS A 101 -20.80 21.55 7.03
N GLN A 102 -20.52 22.20 8.17
CA GLN A 102 -21.40 22.16 9.34
C GLN A 102 -22.81 22.67 9.04
N ASN A 103 -22.91 23.70 8.19
CA ASN A 103 -24.17 24.28 7.75
C ASN A 103 -25.04 23.29 6.92
N ASN A 104 -24.42 22.24 6.35
CA ASN A 104 -25.12 21.18 5.62
C ASN A 104 -25.49 19.99 6.52
N GLY A 105 -25.50 20.19 7.85
CA GLY A 105 -25.83 19.16 8.83
C GLY A 105 -24.71 18.16 9.15
N LEU A 106 -23.51 18.32 8.58
CA LEU A 106 -22.36 17.45 8.83
C LEU A 106 -21.57 17.87 10.08
N GLY A 107 -20.81 16.92 10.64
CA GLY A 107 -19.92 17.16 11.76
C GLY A 107 -20.58 17.50 13.09
N LYS A 108 -21.88 17.21 13.28
CA LYS A 108 -22.58 17.40 14.56
C LYS A 108 -22.03 16.47 15.64
N ILE A 109 -21.86 16.98 16.86
CA ILE A 109 -21.26 16.25 17.98
C ILE A 109 -22.16 16.35 19.21
N GLN A 110 -22.31 15.22 19.90
CA GLN A 110 -22.86 15.16 21.25
C GLN A 110 -21.70 14.98 22.22
N TRP A 111 -21.43 15.98 23.06
CA TRP A 111 -20.42 15.86 24.12
C TRP A 111 -20.93 14.94 25.22
N ILE A 112 -20.04 14.10 25.75
CA ILE A 112 -20.38 13.03 26.70
C ILE A 112 -19.71 13.31 28.04
N GLU A 113 -18.39 13.42 28.06
CA GLU A 113 -17.65 13.47 29.31
C GLU A 113 -16.37 14.32 29.19
N LYS A 114 -16.01 14.94 30.30
CA LYS A 114 -14.69 15.54 30.53
C LYS A 114 -13.98 14.73 31.61
N ARG A 115 -12.73 14.33 31.36
CA ARG A 115 -11.94 13.52 32.30
C ARG A 115 -10.46 13.85 32.24
N GLU A 116 -9.78 13.65 33.36
CA GLU A 116 -8.32 13.60 33.39
C GLU A 116 -7.84 12.23 32.93
N VAL A 117 -6.75 12.20 32.15
CA VAL A 117 -6.20 10.96 31.63
C VAL A 117 -4.69 10.99 31.75
N THR A 118 -4.12 9.91 32.26
CA THR A 118 -2.69 9.65 32.16
C THR A 118 -2.38 9.14 30.75
N PRO A 119 -1.39 9.69 30.04
CA PRO A 119 -1.01 9.19 28.72
C PRO A 119 -0.39 7.79 28.82
N CYS A 120 -0.88 6.83 28.02
CA CYS A 120 -0.23 5.53 27.88
C CYS A 120 1.15 5.70 27.20
N LYS A 121 2.15 4.93 27.63
CA LYS A 121 3.47 4.89 26.96
C LYS A 121 3.28 4.45 25.52
N LYS A 122 3.57 5.33 24.56
CA LYS A 122 3.51 4.98 23.14
C LYS A 122 4.67 4.06 22.80
N ALA A 123 4.36 2.89 22.25
CA ALA A 123 5.38 2.05 21.67
C ALA A 123 6.15 2.85 20.59
N PRO A 124 7.48 2.69 20.50
CA PRO A 124 8.27 3.33 19.46
C PRO A 124 7.66 2.98 18.10
N ARG A 125 7.50 3.99 17.25
CA ARG A 125 7.01 3.75 15.88
C ARG A 125 8.02 2.85 15.19
N GLY A 126 7.57 1.71 14.69
CA GLY A 126 8.40 0.85 13.84
C GLY A 126 9.04 1.68 12.73
N THR A 127 10.31 1.42 12.46
CA THR A 127 11.08 2.11 11.41
C THR A 127 10.36 1.91 10.09
N LYS A 128 9.93 3.01 9.45
CA LYS A 128 9.32 2.92 8.12
C LYS A 128 10.32 2.28 7.16
N LEU A 129 9.88 1.29 6.39
CA LEU A 129 10.65 0.76 5.28
C LEU A 129 10.95 1.92 4.33
N LYS A 130 12.24 2.24 4.16
CA LYS A 130 12.71 3.25 3.22
C LYS A 130 13.31 2.53 2.02
N ILE A 131 12.85 2.90 0.83
CA ILE A 131 13.52 2.51 -0.42
C ILE A 131 14.87 3.23 -0.47
N ARG A 132 15.96 2.48 -0.59
CA ARG A 132 17.33 3.03 -0.67
C ARG A 132 17.53 3.84 -1.98
N LYS A 133 18.38 4.86 -1.92
CA LYS A 133 18.87 5.58 -3.11
C LYS A 133 20.11 4.86 -3.62
N GLY A 134 20.04 4.29 -4.81
CA GLY A 134 21.10 3.45 -5.37
C GLY A 134 21.23 2.08 -4.70
N LEU A 135 21.94 1.18 -5.37
CA LEU A 135 22.07 -0.22 -4.96
C LEU A 135 23.37 -0.49 -4.19
N GLY A 136 24.50 0.09 -4.63
CA GLY A 136 25.82 -0.17 -4.05
C GLY A 136 26.44 -1.47 -4.58
N HIS A 137 27.50 -1.94 -3.93
CA HIS A 137 28.18 -3.19 -4.31
C HIS A 137 27.60 -4.40 -3.56
N HIS A 138 27.34 -5.49 -4.29
CA HIS A 138 26.77 -6.73 -3.76
C HIS A 138 27.44 -7.97 -4.39
N PRO A 139 27.46 -9.12 -3.71
CA PRO A 139 27.97 -10.37 -4.28
C PRO A 139 27.22 -10.80 -5.55
N LYS A 140 27.89 -11.50 -6.48
CA LYS A 140 27.30 -11.90 -7.77
C LYS A 140 25.95 -12.62 -7.66
N PRO A 141 25.74 -13.62 -6.76
CA PRO A 141 24.43 -14.27 -6.62
C PRO A 141 23.32 -13.30 -6.20
N LEU A 142 23.64 -12.36 -5.31
CA LEU A 142 22.69 -11.34 -4.87
C LEU A 142 22.37 -10.37 -6.02
N GLN A 143 23.36 -9.98 -6.81
CA GLN A 143 23.11 -9.20 -8.03
C GLN A 143 22.20 -9.97 -9.01
N THR A 144 22.42 -11.27 -9.22
CA THR A 144 21.57 -12.08 -10.10
C THR A 144 20.11 -12.07 -9.61
N ALA A 145 19.87 -12.26 -8.31
CA ALA A 145 18.53 -12.21 -7.74
C ALA A 145 17.89 -10.82 -7.81
N ILE A 146 18.64 -9.77 -7.53
CA ILE A 146 18.15 -8.38 -7.67
C ILE A 146 17.77 -8.11 -9.12
N ARG A 147 18.58 -8.53 -10.10
CA ARG A 147 18.29 -8.32 -11.53
C ARG A 147 17.01 -9.04 -11.91
N ALA A 148 16.84 -10.29 -11.49
CA ALA A 148 15.62 -11.05 -11.74
C ALA A 148 14.38 -10.37 -11.12
N LEU A 149 14.47 -9.88 -9.87
CA LEU A 149 13.40 -9.13 -9.23
C LEU A 149 13.07 -7.81 -9.95
N LEU A 150 14.05 -7.13 -10.53
CA LEU A 150 13.78 -5.92 -11.30
C LEU A 150 13.13 -6.20 -12.65
N LEU A 151 13.25 -7.43 -13.19
CA LEU A 151 12.78 -7.80 -14.52
C LEU A 151 11.51 -8.67 -14.55
N HIS A 152 11.11 -9.27 -13.42
CA HIS A 152 10.07 -10.31 -13.39
C HIS A 152 8.70 -9.89 -13.95
N ASP A 153 8.35 -8.61 -13.82
CA ASP A 153 7.09 -8.04 -14.29
C ASP A 153 7.14 -7.55 -15.76
N PHE A 154 8.29 -7.64 -16.44
CA PHE A 154 8.45 -7.21 -17.84
C PHE A 154 8.42 -8.37 -18.85
N VAL A 155 8.02 -9.56 -18.40
CA VAL A 155 7.85 -10.74 -19.24
C VAL A 155 6.39 -11.18 -19.24
N HIS A 156 5.96 -11.84 -20.31
CA HIS A 156 4.68 -12.53 -20.31
C HIS A 156 4.79 -13.83 -19.50
N THR A 157 3.84 -14.04 -18.61
CA THR A 157 3.67 -15.26 -17.82
C THR A 157 2.26 -15.80 -18.02
N GLU A 158 1.97 -17.01 -17.53
CA GLU A 158 0.62 -17.55 -17.55
C GLU A 158 -0.40 -16.70 -16.75
N LYS A 159 0.05 -15.93 -15.75
CA LYS A 159 -0.82 -15.15 -14.86
C LYS A 159 -0.98 -13.69 -15.27
N HIS A 160 -0.02 -13.13 -16.00
CA HIS A 160 -0.03 -11.73 -16.39
C HIS A 160 0.79 -11.49 -17.66
N ASP A 161 0.37 -10.48 -18.43
CA ASP A 161 1.19 -9.89 -19.48
C ASP A 161 2.23 -8.92 -18.91
N SER A 162 3.30 -8.68 -19.68
CA SER A 162 4.30 -7.66 -19.37
C SER A 162 3.62 -6.35 -18.93
N LYS A 163 4.04 -5.83 -17.78
CA LYS A 163 3.47 -4.62 -17.17
C LYS A 163 3.70 -3.34 -17.98
N ILE A 164 4.56 -3.40 -18.99
CA ILE A 164 4.79 -2.31 -19.95
C ILE A 164 4.28 -2.65 -21.35
N TYR A 165 3.41 -3.66 -21.51
CA TYR A 165 2.80 -4.10 -22.78
C TYR A 165 3.76 -4.63 -23.87
N HIS A 166 5.06 -4.39 -23.74
CA HIS A 166 6.13 -4.96 -24.55
C HIS A 166 6.98 -5.89 -23.70
N GLU A 167 7.31 -7.07 -24.23
CA GLU A 167 8.21 -8.01 -23.55
C GLU A 167 9.64 -7.46 -23.61
N VAL A 168 10.31 -7.42 -22.46
CA VAL A 168 11.75 -7.11 -22.41
C VAL A 168 12.55 -8.35 -22.79
N GLU A 169 13.52 -8.19 -23.67
CA GLU A 169 14.39 -9.29 -24.07
C GLU A 169 15.43 -9.57 -22.98
N ILE A 170 15.18 -10.55 -22.10
CA ILE A 170 16.14 -10.93 -21.06
C ILE A 170 17.22 -11.85 -21.67
N ARG A 171 18.44 -11.32 -21.86
CA ARG A 171 19.56 -12.04 -22.51
C ARG A 171 20.05 -13.26 -21.73
N ASN A 172 20.01 -13.19 -20.40
CA ASN A 172 20.42 -14.31 -19.56
C ASN A 172 19.29 -15.34 -19.47
N LYS A 173 19.46 -16.50 -20.13
CA LYS A 173 18.47 -17.59 -20.17
C LYS A 173 18.02 -18.05 -18.76
N PHE A 174 18.96 -18.17 -17.83
CA PHE A 174 18.67 -18.59 -16.46
C PHE A 174 17.76 -17.59 -15.71
N ILE A 175 17.98 -16.28 -15.92
CA ILE A 175 17.12 -15.22 -15.37
C ILE A 175 15.77 -15.17 -16.10
N ARG A 176 15.78 -15.31 -17.44
CA ARG A 176 14.57 -15.30 -18.26
C ARG A 176 13.61 -16.41 -17.85
N GLU A 177 14.11 -17.62 -17.68
CA GLU A 177 13.31 -18.77 -17.20
C GLU A 177 12.74 -18.49 -15.82
N ALA A 178 13.56 -17.99 -14.88
CA ALA A 178 13.07 -17.64 -13.55
C ALA A 178 11.95 -16.59 -13.58
N CYS A 179 12.09 -15.56 -14.42
CA CYS A 179 11.09 -14.50 -14.58
C CYS A 179 9.81 -15.03 -15.22
N LYS A 180 9.87 -15.95 -16.19
CA LYS A 180 8.65 -16.53 -16.81
C LYS A 180 7.90 -17.46 -15.87
N LYS A 181 8.63 -18.22 -15.06
CA LYS A 181 8.10 -19.35 -14.27
C LYS A 181 7.87 -19.06 -12.79
N HIS A 182 8.19 -17.86 -12.30
CA HIS A 182 8.03 -17.51 -10.86
C HIS A 182 6.60 -17.62 -10.30
N HIS A 183 5.60 -17.75 -11.18
CA HIS A 183 4.20 -17.94 -10.82
C HIS A 183 3.72 -19.39 -10.86
N GLU A 184 4.50 -20.29 -11.44
CA GLU A 184 4.18 -21.70 -11.55
C GLU A 184 4.43 -22.41 -10.20
N ASN A 185 3.73 -23.51 -9.99
CA ASN A 185 3.93 -24.42 -8.86
C ASN A 185 4.39 -25.75 -9.47
N GLY A 186 5.66 -26.12 -9.35
CA GLY A 186 6.15 -27.34 -9.97
C GLY A 186 7.62 -27.64 -9.73
N LYS A 187 8.08 -28.75 -10.32
CA LYS A 187 9.47 -29.27 -10.21
C LYS A 187 10.53 -28.27 -10.68
N GLU A 188 10.16 -27.21 -11.38
CA GLU A 188 11.08 -26.19 -11.87
C GLU A 188 11.70 -25.34 -10.76
N GLU A 189 11.02 -25.22 -9.61
CA GLU A 189 11.59 -24.64 -8.39
C GLU A 189 12.85 -25.39 -7.91
N LEU A 190 12.96 -26.69 -8.23
CA LEU A 190 14.13 -27.51 -7.89
C LEU A 190 15.33 -27.23 -8.81
N ASN A 191 15.08 -26.81 -10.05
CA ASN A 191 16.11 -26.61 -11.08
C ASN A 191 16.66 -25.18 -11.09
N ASN A 192 15.83 -24.18 -10.75
CA ASN A 192 16.21 -22.78 -10.76
C ASN A 192 16.01 -22.13 -9.39
N TRP A 193 17.13 -21.94 -8.67
CA TRP A 193 17.14 -21.36 -7.33
C TRP A 193 16.61 -19.92 -7.25
N LEU A 194 16.51 -19.19 -8.38
CA LEU A 194 15.95 -17.84 -8.41
C LEU A 194 14.42 -17.84 -8.25
N ILE A 195 13.73 -18.87 -8.73
CA ILE A 195 12.26 -18.95 -8.71
C ILE A 195 11.70 -18.75 -7.30
N PRO A 196 12.12 -19.52 -6.27
CA PRO A 196 11.60 -19.34 -4.91
C PRO A 196 11.97 -17.96 -4.32
N ILE A 197 13.11 -17.38 -4.70
CA ILE A 197 13.51 -16.03 -4.27
C ILE A 197 12.58 -14.98 -4.87
N ILE A 198 12.33 -15.01 -6.19
CA ILE A 198 11.44 -14.08 -6.87
C ILE A 198 10.04 -14.18 -6.28
N LYS A 199 9.50 -15.40 -6.21
CA LYS A 199 8.15 -15.68 -5.69
C LYS A 199 7.94 -15.15 -4.27
N LYS A 200 8.93 -15.35 -3.37
CA LYS A 200 8.88 -14.84 -2.00
C LYS A 200 8.85 -13.31 -1.97
N TYR A 201 9.78 -12.64 -2.63
CA TYR A 201 9.93 -11.19 -2.50
C TYR A 201 8.92 -10.39 -3.33
N ASP A 202 8.48 -10.91 -4.48
CA ASP A 202 7.31 -10.39 -5.21
C ASP A 202 6.05 -10.49 -4.33
N GLY A 203 5.77 -11.67 -3.78
CA GLY A 203 4.63 -11.88 -2.89
C GLY A 203 4.64 -10.97 -1.65
N LEU A 204 5.80 -10.80 -1.01
CA LEU A 204 5.96 -9.90 0.13
C LEU A 204 5.78 -8.42 -0.25
N ALA A 205 6.36 -7.97 -1.38
CA ALA A 205 6.21 -6.60 -1.86
C ALA A 205 4.74 -6.30 -2.20
N SER A 206 4.11 -7.21 -2.93
CA SER A 206 2.67 -7.19 -3.22
C SER A 206 1.84 -7.12 -1.93
N PHE A 207 2.12 -7.96 -0.94
CA PHE A 207 1.40 -7.97 0.33
C PHE A 207 1.55 -6.65 1.10
N LEU A 208 2.77 -6.10 1.19
CA LEU A 208 3.02 -4.85 1.91
C LEU A 208 2.42 -3.63 1.21
N LEU A 209 2.30 -3.67 -0.11
CA LEU A 209 1.70 -2.60 -0.90
C LEU A 209 0.17 -2.72 -1.01
N ARG A 210 -0.41 -3.92 -0.84
CA ARG A 210 -1.86 -4.14 -0.81
C ARG A 210 -2.51 -3.40 0.36
N ARG A 211 -3.34 -2.40 0.04
CA ARG A 211 -4.46 -1.97 0.90
C ARG A 211 -5.76 -2.47 0.27
N ILE A 212 -6.75 -2.82 1.11
CA ILE A 212 -8.05 -3.40 0.71
C ILE A 212 -8.64 -2.62 -0.48
N PRO A 213 -8.77 -3.24 -1.66
CA PRO A 213 -9.14 -2.53 -2.88
C PRO A 213 -10.66 -2.31 -3.02
N ARG A 214 -11.04 -1.23 -3.71
CA ARG A 214 -12.37 -1.09 -4.34
C ARG A 214 -12.21 -1.35 -5.84
N ARG A 215 -12.95 -2.31 -6.39
CA ARG A 215 -12.95 -2.64 -7.82
C ARG A 215 -13.61 -1.54 -8.63
N GLU A 216 -12.85 -0.83 -9.47
CA GLU A 216 -13.33 -0.20 -10.71
C GLU A 216 -12.19 -0.17 -11.76
N GLU A 217 -12.55 -0.30 -13.03
CA GLU A 217 -11.64 -0.45 -14.17
C GLU A 217 -11.31 0.91 -14.82
N ARG A 218 -10.02 1.18 -15.13
CA ARG A 218 -9.50 1.92 -16.32
C ARG A 218 -7.98 2.14 -16.24
N ARG A 219 -7.25 2.07 -17.38
CA ARG A 219 -5.77 1.95 -17.53
C ARG A 219 -5.09 3.10 -18.33
N TYR A 220 -4.86 4.33 -17.82
CA TYR A 220 -4.15 5.42 -18.58
C TYR A 220 -3.61 6.59 -17.71
N ASP A 221 -2.43 7.17 -18.03
CA ASP A 221 -1.95 8.49 -17.56
C ASP A 221 -2.51 9.60 -18.48
N TYR A 222 -3.66 10.18 -18.13
CA TYR A 222 -4.39 11.14 -18.97
C TYR A 222 -3.75 12.55 -19.04
N GLU A 223 -2.79 12.88 -18.18
CA GLU A 223 -2.28 14.27 -18.05
C GLU A 223 -1.05 14.55 -18.91
N ASN A 224 -0.22 13.53 -19.20
CA ASN A 224 1.11 13.73 -19.81
C ASN A 224 1.27 13.05 -21.18
N GLY A 225 0.18 12.62 -21.79
CA GLY A 225 0.18 11.91 -23.08
C GLY A 225 0.64 10.45 -22.98
N GLU A 226 0.72 9.80 -24.13
CA GLU A 226 1.09 8.38 -24.25
C GLU A 226 2.52 8.12 -23.77
N ILE A 227 2.73 6.97 -23.14
CA ILE A 227 4.07 6.49 -22.78
C ILE A 227 4.51 5.56 -23.88
N ASP A 228 5.62 5.89 -24.54
CA ASP A 228 6.25 4.98 -25.51
C ASP A 228 6.83 3.77 -24.78
N CYS A 229 6.00 2.73 -24.71
CA CYS A 229 6.32 1.49 -24.04
C CYS A 229 7.42 0.68 -24.75
N LYS A 230 7.56 0.87 -26.06
CA LYS A 230 8.60 0.22 -26.86
C LYS A 230 9.97 0.80 -26.52
N THR A 231 10.10 2.13 -26.52
CA THR A 231 11.34 2.81 -26.10
C THR A 231 11.73 2.41 -24.67
N VAL A 232 10.76 2.30 -23.75
CA VAL A 232 11.03 1.84 -22.38
C VAL A 232 11.54 0.40 -22.34
N ALA A 233 10.94 -0.51 -23.12
CA ALA A 233 11.39 -1.89 -23.18
C ALA A 233 12.81 -2.02 -23.75
N GLU A 234 13.15 -1.21 -24.76
CA GLU A 234 14.50 -1.11 -25.34
C GLU A 234 15.50 -0.59 -24.30
N GLU A 235 15.18 0.49 -23.59
CA GLU A 235 16.05 1.03 -22.53
C GLU A 235 16.29 0.04 -21.39
N ILE A 236 15.27 -0.73 -20.98
CA ILE A 236 15.43 -1.79 -19.98
C ILE A 236 16.29 -2.92 -20.53
N THR A 237 16.05 -3.33 -21.78
CA THR A 237 16.81 -4.39 -22.47
C THR A 237 18.29 -4.03 -22.55
N GLU A 238 18.60 -2.78 -22.88
CA GLU A 238 19.97 -2.27 -22.88
C GLU A 238 20.56 -2.26 -21.47
N LYS A 239 19.87 -1.71 -20.48
CA LYS A 239 20.45 -1.45 -19.15
C LYS A 239 20.54 -2.68 -18.26
N GLN A 240 19.90 -3.80 -18.61
CA GLN A 240 19.91 -5.02 -17.80
C GLN A 240 21.30 -5.60 -17.54
N HIS A 241 22.30 -5.34 -18.41
CA HIS A 241 23.66 -5.88 -18.25
C HIS A 241 24.33 -5.38 -16.95
N ASN A 242 24.04 -4.15 -16.54
CA ASN A 242 24.56 -3.56 -15.32
C ASN A 242 23.42 -3.32 -14.33
N ILE A 243 23.48 -4.02 -13.21
CA ILE A 243 22.41 -3.96 -12.22
C ILE A 243 22.24 -2.58 -11.57
N ASN A 244 23.33 -1.82 -11.42
CA ASN A 244 23.27 -0.44 -10.95
C ASN A 244 22.58 0.44 -11.98
N SER A 245 22.90 0.26 -13.28
CA SER A 245 22.24 0.99 -14.36
C SER A 245 20.75 0.70 -14.42
N LEU A 246 20.35 -0.58 -14.36
CA LEU A 246 18.95 -0.99 -14.32
C LEU A 246 18.21 -0.45 -13.09
N TYR A 247 18.80 -0.59 -11.90
CA TYR A 247 18.22 -0.08 -10.66
C TYR A 247 18.05 1.45 -10.70
N ASN A 248 19.09 2.17 -11.14
CA ASN A 248 19.07 3.62 -11.23
C ASN A 248 18.08 4.10 -12.29
N TYR A 249 17.94 3.40 -13.41
CA TYR A 249 16.91 3.68 -14.41
C TYR A 249 15.52 3.58 -13.78
N ILE A 250 15.18 2.46 -13.15
CA ILE A 250 13.89 2.26 -12.47
C ILE A 250 13.67 3.31 -11.35
N TYR A 251 14.74 3.68 -10.64
CA TYR A 251 14.67 4.62 -9.52
C TYR A 251 14.54 6.09 -9.95
N TYR A 252 15.29 6.55 -10.96
CA TYR A 252 15.40 7.97 -11.31
C TYR A 252 14.65 8.36 -12.58
N ASN A 253 14.40 7.43 -13.50
CA ASN A 253 13.77 7.77 -14.78
C ASN A 253 12.33 8.26 -14.56
N LYS A 254 12.04 9.47 -15.07
CA LYS A 254 10.74 10.12 -14.93
C LYS A 254 9.67 9.43 -15.78
N THR A 255 10.02 8.99 -17.00
CA THR A 255 9.15 8.22 -17.89
C THR A 255 8.77 6.88 -17.26
N PHE A 256 9.73 6.15 -16.70
CA PHE A 256 9.44 4.91 -15.98
C PHE A 256 8.56 5.15 -14.74
N ALA A 257 8.79 6.25 -14.02
CA ALA A 257 7.96 6.63 -12.87
C ALA A 257 6.52 7.02 -13.24
N ARG A 258 6.24 7.27 -14.52
CA ARG A 258 4.90 7.55 -15.06
C ARG A 258 4.10 6.28 -15.37
N PHE A 259 4.68 5.08 -15.32
CA PHE A 259 3.87 3.86 -15.38
C PHE A 259 3.00 3.76 -14.12
N TYR A 260 1.77 4.26 -14.25
CA TYR A 260 0.71 4.14 -13.26
C TYR A 260 -0.21 3.01 -13.69
N GLU A 261 -0.33 1.99 -12.86
CA GLU A 261 -1.55 1.18 -12.85
C GLU A 261 -2.67 2.07 -12.27
N THR A 262 -3.46 2.71 -13.13
CA THR A 262 -4.70 3.39 -12.71
C THR A 262 -5.73 2.32 -12.31
N ILE A 263 -6.40 2.29 -11.15
CA ILE A 263 -6.43 3.08 -9.91
C ILE A 263 -6.45 2.05 -8.75
N ASP A 264 -5.57 2.19 -7.76
CA ASP A 264 -6.01 2.25 -6.34
C ASP A 264 -4.96 2.99 -5.49
N TYR A 265 -5.19 4.29 -5.34
CA TYR A 265 -4.53 5.26 -4.45
C TYR A 265 -3.00 5.14 -4.27
N ALA A 266 -2.30 5.74 -5.25
CA ALA A 266 -1.07 6.52 -5.04
C ALA A 266 0.20 5.82 -4.49
N ASN A 267 0.22 4.52 -4.22
CA ASN A 267 1.43 3.88 -3.67
C ASN A 267 1.87 2.58 -4.34
N ASN A 268 0.99 1.91 -5.11
CA ASN A 268 1.33 0.66 -5.80
C ASN A 268 1.83 0.94 -7.23
N LYS A 269 2.85 1.78 -7.36
CA LYS A 269 3.51 2.01 -8.65
C LYS A 269 4.36 0.78 -8.96
N LEU A 270 4.39 0.33 -10.21
CA LEU A 270 5.31 -0.73 -10.68
C LEU A 270 6.73 -0.49 -10.17
N LYS A 271 7.21 0.74 -10.31
CA LYS A 271 8.46 1.23 -9.70
C LYS A 271 8.59 0.92 -8.20
N ASN A 272 7.59 1.26 -7.39
CA ASN A 272 7.64 1.04 -5.95
C ASN A 272 7.63 -0.44 -5.60
N HIS A 273 6.87 -1.25 -6.35
CA HIS A 273 6.82 -2.71 -6.19
C HIS A 273 8.20 -3.33 -6.42
N LEU A 274 8.79 -3.10 -7.60
CA LEU A 274 10.12 -3.59 -7.97
C LEU A 274 11.19 -3.17 -6.96
N LEU A 275 11.19 -1.88 -6.60
CA LEU A 275 12.16 -1.34 -5.64
C LEU A 275 11.94 -1.86 -4.22
N LEU A 276 10.69 -2.10 -3.80
CA LEU A 276 10.38 -2.67 -2.49
C LEU A 276 10.84 -4.13 -2.41
N ALA A 277 10.55 -4.94 -3.43
CA ALA A 277 11.00 -6.33 -3.51
C ALA A 277 12.52 -6.44 -3.35
N VAL A 278 13.27 -5.61 -4.08
CA VAL A 278 14.74 -5.53 -3.96
C VAL A 278 15.19 -5.09 -2.57
N ASN A 279 14.55 -4.08 -1.97
CA ASN A 279 14.92 -3.63 -0.63
C ASN A 279 14.64 -4.69 0.45
N LEU A 280 13.56 -5.47 0.32
CA LEU A 280 13.27 -6.59 1.21
C LEU A 280 14.36 -7.67 1.10
N LEU A 281 14.72 -8.07 -0.13
CA LEU A 281 15.79 -9.03 -0.40
C LEU A 281 17.11 -8.58 0.26
N ILE A 282 17.55 -7.34 0.01
CA ILE A 282 18.79 -6.80 0.57
C ILE A 282 18.74 -6.73 2.10
N ASN A 283 17.59 -6.33 2.67
CA ASN A 283 17.45 -6.24 4.12
C ASN A 283 17.51 -7.62 4.78
N ASP A 284 16.90 -8.64 4.18
CA ASP A 284 16.99 -10.02 4.67
C ASP A 284 18.42 -10.57 4.57
N PHE A 285 19.13 -10.28 3.47
CA PHE A 285 20.55 -10.62 3.32
C PHE A 285 21.41 -9.96 4.41
N LYS A 286 21.25 -8.66 4.64
CA LYS A 286 21.96 -7.93 5.71
C LYS A 286 21.65 -8.44 7.11
N ARG A 287 20.50 -9.08 7.30
CA ARG A 287 20.05 -9.66 8.57
C ARG A 287 20.46 -11.13 8.74
N GLY A 288 21.21 -11.70 7.79
CA GLY A 288 21.61 -13.11 7.82
C GLY A 288 20.47 -14.09 7.54
N LYS A 289 19.31 -13.61 7.05
CA LYS A 289 18.17 -14.47 6.67
C LYS A 289 18.30 -15.06 5.26
N LEU A 290 19.28 -14.57 4.50
CA LEU A 290 19.70 -15.12 3.22
C LEU A 290 21.21 -15.34 3.28
N THR A 291 21.66 -16.54 2.91
CA THR A 291 23.08 -16.90 2.83
C THR A 291 23.45 -17.23 1.38
N ILE A 292 24.74 -17.16 1.07
CA ILE A 292 25.28 -17.60 -0.21
C ILE A 292 26.01 -18.91 0.02
N GLU A 293 25.56 -19.97 -0.66
CA GLU A 293 26.16 -21.30 -0.62
C GLU A 293 26.29 -21.82 -2.05
N ASN A 294 27.47 -22.32 -2.43
CA ASN A 294 27.75 -22.83 -3.77
C ASN A 294 27.33 -21.85 -4.89
N ASN A 295 27.62 -20.56 -4.69
CA ASN A 295 27.27 -19.47 -5.60
C ASN A 295 25.74 -19.30 -5.84
N LYS A 296 24.90 -19.78 -4.91
CA LYS A 296 23.43 -19.65 -4.93
C LYS A 296 22.96 -18.96 -3.66
N LEU A 297 21.92 -18.14 -3.75
CA LEU A 297 21.24 -17.63 -2.55
C LEU A 297 20.33 -18.70 -1.97
N LYS A 298 20.39 -18.89 -0.66
CA LYS A 298 19.47 -19.75 0.08
C LYS A 298 18.74 -18.95 1.15
N ILE A 299 17.47 -19.29 1.35
CA ILE A 299 16.67 -18.76 2.47
C ILE A 299 17.02 -19.59 3.69
N VAL A 300 17.48 -18.94 4.75
CA VAL A 300 17.73 -19.60 6.03
C VAL A 300 16.39 -19.83 6.70
N SER A 301 15.96 -21.08 6.79
CA SER A 301 14.88 -21.48 7.69
C SER A 301 15.37 -21.23 9.11
N GLN A 302 14.76 -20.30 9.85
CA GLN A 302 15.02 -20.25 11.29
C GLN A 302 14.45 -21.54 11.90
N PRO A 303 15.18 -22.24 12.78
CA PRO A 303 14.55 -23.25 13.61
C PRO A 303 13.47 -22.54 14.41
N THR A 304 12.23 -23.00 14.26
CA THR A 304 11.08 -22.60 15.07
C THR A 304 11.31 -23.08 16.49
N GLY A 305 12.08 -22.32 17.27
CA GLY A 305 12.23 -22.47 18.71
C GLY A 305 11.27 -21.52 19.43
N ASP A 306 10.29 -22.11 20.12
CA ASP A 306 9.56 -21.58 21.28
C ASP A 306 8.66 -20.34 21.11
N LYS A 307 7.36 -20.56 20.85
CA LYS A 307 6.32 -20.76 21.90
C LYS A 307 4.94 -20.90 21.26
N GLY A 308 4.18 -21.87 21.74
CA GLY A 308 2.89 -22.29 21.19
C GLY A 308 1.85 -21.19 21.09
N GLU A 309 1.33 -21.02 19.89
CA GLU A 309 -0.08 -20.73 19.68
C GLU A 309 -0.59 -21.85 18.77
N THR A 310 -1.53 -22.61 19.32
CA THR A 310 -2.29 -23.67 18.67
C THR A 310 -2.65 -23.25 17.24
N GLU A 311 -2.21 -24.07 16.28
CA GLU A 311 -2.68 -24.03 14.91
C GLU A 311 -4.21 -24.13 14.92
N LYS A 312 -4.88 -22.99 14.81
CA LYS A 312 -6.25 -22.98 14.31
C LYS A 312 -6.15 -23.13 12.80
N PRO A 313 -6.74 -24.19 12.20
CA PRO A 313 -6.71 -24.36 10.77
C PRO A 313 -7.31 -23.12 10.12
N ILE A 314 -6.57 -22.55 9.17
CA ILE A 314 -7.07 -21.51 8.29
C ILE A 314 -8.23 -22.14 7.53
N SER A 315 -9.46 -21.83 7.97
CA SER A 315 -10.67 -22.26 7.28
C SER A 315 -10.57 -21.82 5.82
N GLU A 316 -10.70 -22.79 4.93
CA GLU A 316 -10.68 -22.63 3.49
C GLU A 316 -11.37 -21.33 3.06
N SER A 317 -10.62 -20.47 2.38
CA SER A 317 -11.20 -19.36 1.65
C SER A 317 -12.22 -19.96 0.67
N LYS A 318 -13.52 -19.76 0.93
CA LYS A 318 -14.59 -20.06 -0.02
C LYS A 318 -14.23 -19.44 -1.37
N VAL A 319 -13.76 -20.29 -2.27
CA VAL A 319 -13.58 -19.99 -3.68
C VAL A 319 -14.96 -19.62 -4.20
N LEU A 320 -15.21 -18.33 -4.40
CA LEU A 320 -16.33 -17.89 -5.23
C LEU A 320 -16.07 -18.47 -6.63
N LYS A 321 -16.77 -19.57 -6.94
CA LYS A 321 -16.80 -20.19 -8.26
C LYS A 321 -17.08 -19.08 -9.28
N ARG A 322 -16.10 -18.85 -10.16
CA ARG A 322 -16.28 -18.08 -11.39
C ARG A 322 -17.34 -18.80 -12.23
N ILE A 323 -18.48 -18.17 -12.43
CA ILE A 323 -19.33 -18.48 -13.59
C ILE A 323 -18.88 -17.52 -14.68
N TYR A 324 -18.06 -18.01 -15.61
CA TYR A 324 -17.93 -17.40 -16.92
C TYR A 324 -18.54 -18.38 -17.92
N THR A 325 -19.64 -17.97 -18.55
CA THR A 325 -20.08 -18.57 -19.80
C THR A 325 -19.12 -18.14 -20.91
N SER A 326 -18.61 -19.11 -21.65
CA SER A 326 -17.77 -18.87 -22.82
C SER A 326 -18.56 -18.15 -23.91
N LYS A 327 -18.11 -16.97 -24.35
CA LYS A 327 -18.55 -16.43 -25.64
C LYS A 327 -17.82 -17.18 -26.76
N LYS A 328 -18.43 -18.25 -27.26
CA LYS A 328 -18.27 -18.72 -28.64
C LYS A 328 -19.22 -17.90 -29.52
N GLY A 329 -18.80 -17.58 -30.74
CA GLY A 329 -19.67 -17.05 -31.78
C GLY A 329 -19.15 -15.78 -32.44
N VAL A 330 -18.04 -15.90 -33.19
CA VAL A 330 -17.81 -15.07 -34.37
C VAL A 330 -18.53 -15.80 -35.50
N GLU A 331 -19.68 -15.30 -35.92
CA GLU A 331 -20.23 -15.63 -37.24
C GLU A 331 -20.41 -14.36 -38.05
N LYS A 332 -19.84 -14.43 -39.25
CA LYS A 332 -19.83 -13.44 -40.31
C LYS A 332 -21.25 -13.21 -40.81
N LEU A 333 -21.65 -11.95 -40.94
CA LEU A 333 -22.70 -11.56 -41.88
C LEU A 333 -22.03 -10.75 -43.00
N SER A 334 -21.67 -11.45 -44.06
CA SER A 334 -21.45 -10.88 -45.38
C SER A 334 -22.77 -10.92 -46.14
N THR A 335 -23.18 -9.76 -46.69
CA THR A 335 -23.94 -9.55 -47.96
C THR A 335 -25.16 -10.44 -48.23
N THR A 336 -26.35 -9.91 -48.49
CA THR A 336 -26.70 -9.29 -49.78
C THR A 336 -28.07 -8.62 -49.64
N LEU A 337 -28.20 -7.37 -50.07
CA LEU A 337 -29.50 -6.72 -50.32
C LEU A 337 -29.86 -6.98 -51.80
N GLN A 338 -31.01 -7.62 -52.02
CA GLN A 338 -31.83 -7.43 -53.22
C GLN A 338 -32.97 -6.48 -52.84
#